data_AF-A0A960KAL7-F1
#
_entry.id   AF-A0A960KAL7-F1
#
_cell.length_a   1.000
_cell.length_b   1.000
_cell.length_c   1.000
_cell.angle_alpha   90.00
_cell.angle_beta   90.00
_cell.angle_gamma   90.00
#
_symmetry.space_group_name_H-M   'P 1'
#
loop_
_entity.id
_entity.type
_entity.pdbx_description
1 polymer ?
#
loop_
_entity_poly.entity_id
_entity_poly.type
_entity_poly.pdbx_seq_one_letter_code
_entity_poly.pdbx_strand_id
1 'polypeptide(L)'
;KAPPKASAASPKASTAPAAAKARTPSTLNRLMREAEKELRRAERQRDRAVDAMAAVDHADHAALAVAGQAVADAEAAVAEVEERWLELGAELEG
;
A
#
# COMPACT_ATOMS: atom_id res chain seq x y z
N LYS A 1 39.02 28.52 -49.41
CA LYS A 1 37.66 28.56 -48.80
C LYS A 1 37.57 27.41 -47.80
N ALA A 2 37.68 27.68 -46.50
CA ALA A 2 37.65 26.66 -45.45
C ALA A 2 36.20 26.42 -44.97
N PRO A 3 35.81 25.19 -44.59
CA PRO A 3 34.53 24.97 -43.94
C PRO A 3 34.63 25.20 -42.41
N PRO A 4 33.55 25.63 -41.74
CA PRO A 4 33.56 26.06 -40.35
C PRO A 4 33.58 24.90 -39.34
N LYS A 5 34.17 25.19 -38.17
CA LYS A 5 34.28 24.32 -36.99
C LYS A 5 32.90 23.89 -36.49
N ALA A 6 32.72 22.57 -36.32
CA ALA A 6 31.59 22.00 -35.60
C ALA A 6 31.75 22.26 -34.09
N SER A 7 30.89 23.11 -33.53
CA SER A 7 30.60 23.10 -32.09
C SER A 7 29.47 22.11 -31.85
N ALA A 8 29.77 20.97 -31.23
CA ALA A 8 28.76 19.99 -30.82
C ALA A 8 28.90 19.68 -29.33
N ALA A 9 28.02 20.34 -28.58
CA ALA A 9 27.41 19.99 -27.31
C ALA A 9 28.18 19.08 -26.32
N SER A 10 28.50 19.66 -25.16
CA SER A 10 28.80 18.91 -23.94
C SER A 10 27.66 17.96 -23.58
N PRO A 11 27.95 16.70 -23.19
CA PRO A 11 26.92 15.78 -22.73
C PRO A 11 26.34 16.30 -21.40
N LYS A 12 25.02 16.51 -21.37
CA LYS A 12 24.30 16.80 -20.11
C LYS A 12 24.52 15.63 -19.17
N ALA A 13 25.19 15.89 -18.05
CA ALA A 13 25.34 14.96 -16.96
C ALA A 13 23.98 14.40 -16.55
N SER A 14 23.86 13.07 -16.55
CA SER A 14 22.72 12.34 -16.03
C SER A 14 22.50 12.74 -14.57
N THR A 15 21.36 13.37 -14.29
CA THR A 15 20.90 13.64 -12.93
C THR A 15 20.74 12.30 -12.21
N ALA A 16 21.60 12.07 -11.21
CA ALA A 16 21.41 11.03 -10.23
C ALA A 16 20.00 11.17 -9.60
N PRO A 17 19.32 10.05 -9.27
CA PRO A 17 18.02 10.12 -8.62
C PRO A 17 18.20 10.86 -7.28
N ALA A 18 17.55 12.01 -7.15
CA ALA A 18 17.53 12.74 -5.90
C ALA A 18 16.92 11.81 -4.84
N ALA A 19 17.65 11.60 -3.73
CA ALA A 19 17.12 10.87 -2.58
C ALA A 19 15.75 11.44 -2.22
N ALA A 20 14.74 10.57 -2.13
CA ALA A 20 13.40 10.98 -1.76
C ALA A 20 13.46 11.73 -0.43
N LYS A 21 13.00 12.98 -0.41
CA LYS A 21 12.98 13.77 0.82
C LYS A 21 12.06 13.08 1.83
N ALA A 22 12.52 12.98 3.07
CA ALA A 22 11.70 12.52 4.19
C ALA A 22 10.39 13.31 4.25
N ARG A 23 9.28 12.62 4.56
CA ARG A 23 7.97 13.25 4.64
C ARG A 23 7.93 14.18 5.84
N THR A 24 7.16 15.27 5.73
CA THR A 24 6.96 16.17 6.86
C THR A 24 6.08 15.52 7.92
N PRO A 25 6.21 15.88 9.21
CA PRO A 25 5.37 15.34 10.28
C PRO A 25 3.87 15.53 10.04
N SER A 26 3.45 16.66 9.47
CA SER A 26 2.04 16.90 9.12
C SER A 26 1.53 15.96 8.04
N THR A 27 2.39 15.58 7.08
CA THR A 27 2.08 14.59 6.04
C THR A 27 1.94 13.21 6.67
N LEU A 28 2.88 12.80 7.52
CA LEU A 28 2.84 11.51 8.22
C LEU A 28 1.60 11.37 9.11
N ASN A 29 1.28 12.39 9.90
CA ASN A 29 0.05 12.42 10.72
C ASN A 29 -1.22 12.28 9.88
N ARG A 30 -1.27 12.88 8.67
CA ARG A 30 -2.40 12.70 7.76
C ARG A 30 -2.49 11.25 7.29
N LEU A 31 -1.38 10.68 6.83
CA LEU A 31 -1.31 9.31 6.33
C LEU A 31 -1.66 8.29 7.43
N MET A 32 -1.24 8.51 8.67
CA MET A 32 -1.63 7.69 9.82
C MET A 32 -3.14 7.64 10.00
N ARG A 33 -3.81 8.80 9.98
CA ARG A 33 -5.29 8.87 10.08
C ARG A 33 -6.00 8.22 8.89
N GLU A 34 -5.39 8.26 7.71
CA GLU A 34 -5.91 7.58 6.52
C GLU A 34 -5.78 6.06 6.66
N ALA A 35 -4.61 5.57 7.07
CA ALA A 35 -4.37 4.16 7.36
C ALA A 35 -5.31 3.62 8.44
N GLU A 36 -5.54 4.35 9.54
CA GLU A 36 -6.52 3.97 10.56
C GLU A 36 -7.96 3.87 10.02
N LYS A 37 -8.35 4.77 9.10
CA LYS A 37 -9.67 4.71 8.46
C LYS A 37 -9.78 3.50 7.54
N GLU A 38 -8.70 3.19 6.83
CA GLU A 38 -8.61 2.01 5.97
C GLU A 38 -8.63 0.72 6.79
N LEU A 39 -7.91 0.67 7.92
CA LEU A 39 -7.90 -0.48 8.83
C LEU A 39 -9.32 -0.78 9.31
N ARG A 40 -10.03 0.24 9.82
CA ARG A 40 -11.44 0.10 10.22
C ARG A 40 -12.36 -0.37 9.08
N ARG A 41 -12.04 -0.05 7.82
CA ARG A 41 -12.82 -0.54 6.66
C ARG A 41 -12.49 -2.01 6.36
N ALA A 42 -11.22 -2.37 6.39
CA ALA A 42 -10.75 -3.73 6.17
C ALA A 42 -11.28 -4.69 7.25
N GLU A 43 -11.24 -4.27 8.52
CA GLU A 43 -11.83 -5.02 9.64
C GLU A 43 -13.32 -5.29 9.44
N ARG A 44 -14.10 -4.27 9.06
CA ARG A 44 -15.53 -4.47 8.74
C ARG A 44 -15.75 -5.40 7.55
N GLN A 45 -14.83 -5.42 6.58
CA GLN A 45 -14.91 -6.33 5.44
C GLN A 45 -14.60 -7.77 5.85
N ARG A 46 -13.58 -7.97 6.69
CA ARG A 46 -13.27 -9.26 7.32
C ARG A 46 -14.47 -9.78 8.11
N ASP A 47 -15.05 -8.95 8.98
CA ASP A 47 -16.19 -9.35 9.81
C ASP A 47 -17.38 -9.80 8.94
N ARG A 48 -17.69 -9.05 7.87
CA ARG A 48 -18.74 -9.47 6.91
C ARG A 48 -18.40 -10.76 6.18
N ALA A 49 -17.13 -10.99 5.82
CA ALA A 49 -16.72 -12.22 5.16
C ALA A 49 -16.85 -13.42 6.12
N VAL A 50 -16.50 -13.23 7.39
CA VAL A 50 -16.67 -14.24 8.45
C VAL A 50 -18.16 -14.54 8.66
N ASP A 51 -19.01 -13.52 8.76
CA ASP A 51 -20.46 -13.69 8.88
C ASP A 51 -21.05 -14.41 7.66
N ALA A 52 -20.59 -14.07 6.45
CA ALA A 52 -21.01 -14.74 5.23
C ALA A 52 -20.59 -16.21 5.20
N MET A 53 -19.36 -16.52 5.61
CA MET A 53 -18.86 -17.90 5.73
C MET A 53 -19.67 -18.70 6.75
N ALA A 54 -20.03 -18.10 7.89
CA ALA A 54 -20.85 -18.73 8.92
C ALA A 54 -22.28 -19.06 8.43
N ALA A 55 -22.78 -18.35 7.41
CA ALA A 55 -24.09 -18.60 6.81
C ALA A 55 -24.08 -19.69 5.72
N VAL A 56 -22.91 -20.19 5.32
CA VAL A 56 -22.80 -21.28 4.32
C VAL A 56 -23.19 -22.62 4.94
N ASP A 57 -23.93 -23.44 4.18
CA ASP A 57 -24.22 -24.82 4.56
C ASP A 57 -22.92 -25.62 4.74
N HIS A 58 -22.75 -26.24 5.91
CA HIS A 58 -21.56 -27.02 6.24
C HIS A 58 -21.33 -28.23 5.32
N ALA A 59 -22.38 -28.72 4.64
CA ALA A 59 -22.28 -29.79 3.67
C ALA A 59 -21.81 -29.30 2.28
N ASP A 60 -21.90 -28.00 1.99
CA ASP A 60 -21.41 -27.41 0.74
C ASP A 60 -19.95 -26.98 0.87
N HIS A 61 -19.05 -27.96 0.74
CA HIS A 61 -17.61 -27.74 0.82
C HIS A 61 -17.07 -26.79 -0.25
N ALA A 62 -17.71 -26.70 -1.42
CA ALA A 62 -17.28 -25.78 -2.47
C ALA A 62 -17.61 -24.33 -2.09
N ALA A 63 -18.82 -24.08 -1.60
CA ALA A 63 -19.20 -22.76 -1.10
C ALA A 63 -18.35 -22.37 0.12
N LEU A 64 -18.06 -23.31 1.04
CA LEU A 64 -17.19 -23.07 2.18
C LEU A 64 -15.76 -22.68 1.75
N ALA A 65 -15.20 -23.36 0.75
CA ALA A 65 -13.86 -23.03 0.25
C ALA A 65 -13.82 -21.60 -0.33
N VAL A 66 -14.85 -21.21 -1.09
CA VAL A 66 -14.96 -19.85 -1.64
C VAL A 66 -15.09 -18.80 -0.52
N ALA A 67 -15.96 -19.06 0.47
CA ALA A 67 -16.14 -18.15 1.58
C ALA A 67 -14.89 -18.04 2.47
N GLY A 68 -14.19 -19.16 2.70
CA GLY A 68 -12.91 -19.19 3.41
C GLY A 68 -11.83 -18.39 2.70
N GLN A 69 -11.75 -18.48 1.37
CA GLN A 69 -10.83 -17.64 0.59
C GLN A 69 -11.15 -16.14 0.75
N ALA A 70 -12.43 -15.77 0.75
CA ALA A 70 -12.83 -14.39 0.96
C ALA A 70 -12.46 -13.86 2.36
N VAL A 71 -12.50 -14.71 3.40
CA VAL A 71 -12.00 -14.37 4.73
C VAL A 71 -10.49 -14.16 4.68
N ALA A 72 -9.73 -15.09 4.08
CA ALA A 72 -8.28 -14.99 3.98
C ALA A 72 -7.83 -13.71 3.24
N ASP A 73 -8.50 -13.36 2.15
CA ASP A 73 -8.21 -12.13 1.40
C ASP A 73 -8.49 -10.87 2.23
N ALA A 74 -9.57 -10.87 3.02
CA ALA A 74 -9.89 -9.76 3.91
C ALA A 74 -8.90 -9.64 5.08
N GLU A 75 -8.43 -10.75 5.64
CA GLU A 75 -7.37 -10.76 6.65
C GLU A 75 -6.04 -10.26 6.11
N ALA A 76 -5.67 -10.65 4.88
CA ALA A 76 -4.48 -10.13 4.21
C ALA A 76 -4.56 -8.60 4.04
N ALA A 77 -5.72 -8.07 3.63
CA ALA A 77 -5.91 -6.63 3.51
C ALA A 77 -5.81 -5.89 4.86
N VAL A 78 -6.26 -6.50 5.97
CA VAL A 78 -6.06 -5.96 7.32
C VAL A 78 -4.57 -5.89 7.64
N ALA A 79 -3.84 -6.99 7.42
CA ALA A 79 -2.41 -7.08 7.72
C ALA A 79 -1.58 -6.08 6.89
N GLU A 80 -1.88 -5.91 5.60
CA GLU A 80 -1.19 -4.93 4.74
C GLU A 80 -1.37 -3.48 5.23
N VAL A 81 -2.58 -3.13 5.66
CA VAL A 81 -2.86 -1.79 6.17
C VAL A 81 -2.20 -1.56 7.52
N GLU A 82 -2.18 -2.59 8.39
CA GLU A 82 -1.51 -2.55 9.68
C GLU A 82 0.01 -2.38 9.52
N GLU A 83 0.64 -3.15 8.63
CA GLU A 83 2.07 -3.00 8.35
C GLU A 83 2.41 -1.59 7.89
N ARG A 84 1.65 -1.05 6.93
CA ARG A 84 1.84 0.32 6.46
C ARG A 84 1.61 1.35 7.58
N TRP A 85 0.67 1.11 8.50
CA TRP A 85 0.45 1.98 9.65
C TRP A 85 1.63 1.94 10.63
N LEU A 86 2.21 0.76 10.88
CA LEU A 86 3.42 0.60 11.70
C LEU A 86 4.64 1.29 11.05
N GLU A 87 4.84 1.13 9.74
CA GLU A 87 5.91 1.82 9.01
C GLU A 87 5.78 3.35 9.10
N LEU A 88 4.57 3.88 8.95
CA LEU A 88 4.29 5.31 9.11
C LEU A 88 4.54 5.81 10.53
N GLY A 89 4.21 5.00 11.54
CA GLY A 89 4.50 5.28 12.95
C GLY A 89 6.01 5.32 13.21
N ALA A 90 6.75 4.33 12.71
CA ALA A 90 8.20 4.27 12.82
C ALA A 90 8.89 5.47 12.13
N GLU A 91 8.41 5.90 10.95
CA GLU A 91 8.94 7.11 10.30
C GLU A 91 8.61 8.39 11.08
N LEU A 92 7.49 8.44 11.80
CA LEU A 92 7.12 9.59 12.62
C LEU A 92 7.95 9.70 13.91
N GLU A 93 8.38 8.57 14.46
CA GLU A 93 9.23 8.49 15.66
C GLU A 93 10.72 8.72 15.38
N GLY A 94 11.17 8.45 14.14
CA GLY A 94 12.56 8.62 13.67
C GLY A 94 12.99 10.07 13.43
#